data_AF-A0A2H9LAQ9-F1
#
_entry.id   AF-A0A2H9LAQ9-F1
#
_cell.length_a   1.000
_cell.length_b   1.000
_cell.length_c   1.000
_cell.angle_alpha   90.00
_cell.angle_beta   90.00
_cell.angle_gamma   90.00
#
_symmetry.space_group_name_H-M   'P 1'
#
loop_
_entity.id
_entity.type
_entity.pdbx_description
1 polymer ?
#
loop_
_entity_poly.entity_id
_entity_poly.type
_entity_poly.pdbx_seq_one_letter_code
_entity_poly.pdbx_strand_id
1 'polypeptide(L)' 'MKTIAVNDNTFQLLQTLKEKEKAPSFDVLILKIASKESKVPDSMLGALKGKMKPFSEKDRKGLWDDKGRI' A
#
# COMPACT_ATOMS: atom_id res chain seq x y z
N MET A 1 -4.99 7.46 9.49
CA MET A 1 -4.13 7.22 8.30
C MET A 1 -2.75 7.75 8.63
N LYS A 2 -1.68 6.98 8.38
CA LYS A 2 -0.31 7.48 8.46
C LYS A 2 0.24 7.48 7.03
N THR A 3 0.92 8.54 6.64
CA THR A 3 1.45 8.70 5.29
C THR A 3 2.98 8.67 5.36
N ILE A 4 3.59 7.94 4.44
CA ILE A 4 5.03 7.95 4.24
C ILE A 4 5.29 8.73 2.95
N ALA A 5 5.95 9.87 3.08
CA ALA A 5 6.46 10.58 1.91
C ALA A 5 7.74 9.91 1.44
N VAL A 6 7.84 9.64 0.15
CA VAL A 6 9.02 9.04 -0.48
C VAL A 6 9.41 9.87 -1.68
N ASN A 7 10.69 9.80 -2.03
CA ASN A 7 11.24 10.51 -3.18
C ASN A 7 10.83 9.80 -4.48
N ASP A 8 10.84 10.50 -5.61
CA ASP A 8 10.41 9.95 -6.91
C ASP A 8 11.16 8.68 -7.32
N ASN A 9 12.47 8.64 -7.08
CA ASN A 9 13.31 7.47 -7.36
C ASN A 9 12.85 6.24 -6.54
N THR A 10 12.50 6.46 -5.27
CA THR A 10 12.00 5.41 -4.38
C THR A 10 10.60 4.96 -4.81
N PHE A 11 9.75 5.90 -5.24
CA PHE A 11 8.42 5.59 -5.75
C PHE A 11 8.49 4.71 -7.01
N GLN A 12 9.37 5.03 -7.97
CA GLN A 12 9.57 4.22 -9.18
C GLN A 12 10.04 2.79 -8.85
N LEU A 13 10.95 2.65 -7.89
CA LEU A 13 11.39 1.33 -7.40
C LEU A 13 10.26 0.55 -6.74
N LEU A 14 9.44 1.20 -5.92
CA LEU A 14 8.26 0.56 -5.32
C LEU A 14 7.21 0.17 -6.37
N GLN A 15 7.03 0.98 -7.41
CA GLN A 15 6.09 0.71 -8.49
C GLN A 15 6.51 -0.51 -9.32
N THR A 16 7.76 -0.56 -9.75
CA THR A 16 8.33 -1.71 -10.46
C THR A 16 8.27 -2.99 -9.63
N LEU A 17 8.55 -2.90 -8.32
CA LEU A 17 8.40 -4.03 -7.39
C LEU A 17 6.94 -4.47 -7.25
N LYS A 18 6.00 -3.52 -7.15
CA LYS A 18 4.55 -3.80 -7.07
C LYS A 18 4.07 -4.57 -8.29
N GLU A 19 4.50 -4.18 -9.48
CA GLU A 19 4.16 -4.85 -10.74
C GLU A 19 4.76 -6.25 -10.83
N LYS A 20 6.04 -6.41 -10.46
CA LYS A 20 6.73 -7.70 -10.45
C LYS A 20 6.09 -8.70 -9.50
N GLU A 21 5.68 -8.25 -8.31
CA GLU A 21 5.04 -9.10 -7.31
C GLU A 21 3.51 -9.17 -7.43
N LYS A 22 2.92 -8.42 -8.37
CA LYS A 22 1.46 -8.25 -8.53
C LYS A 22 0.77 -7.90 -7.20
N ALA A 23 1.39 -7.05 -6.40
CA ALA A 23 0.86 -6.68 -5.10
C ALA A 23 -0.35 -5.72 -5.27
N PRO A 24 -1.46 -5.94 -4.55
CA PRO A 24 -2.68 -5.14 -4.71
C PRO A 24 -2.51 -3.69 -4.22
N SER A 25 -1.63 -3.44 -3.25
CA SER A 25 -1.32 -2.10 -2.73
C SER A 25 0.15 -1.97 -2.34
N PHE A 26 0.63 -0.72 -2.24
CA PHE A 26 1.97 -0.44 -1.73
C PHE A 26 2.12 -0.88 -0.28
N ASP A 27 1.07 -0.76 0.54
CA ASP A 27 1.09 -1.25 1.92
C ASP A 27 1.35 -2.76 2.01
N VAL A 28 0.69 -3.55 1.15
CA VAL A 28 0.91 -5.01 1.11
C VAL A 28 2.32 -5.34 0.66
N LEU A 29 2.86 -4.60 -0.32
CA LEU A 29 4.24 -4.75 -0.78
C LEU A 29 5.23 -4.41 0.34
N ILE A 30 5.07 -3.25 0.99
CA ILE A 30 5.95 -2.77 2.06
C ILE A 30 5.92 -3.75 3.24
N LEU A 31 4.73 -4.24 3.61
CA LEU A 31 4.58 -5.21 4.69
C LEU A 31 5.31 -6.52 4.36
N LYS A 32 5.18 -7.00 3.12
CA LYS A 32 5.90 -8.19 2.65
C LYS A 32 7.42 -8.01 2.63
N ILE A 33 7.91 -6.86 2.17
CA ILE A 33 9.34 -6.52 2.19
C ILE A 33 9.83 -6.46 3.65
N ALA A 34 9.12 -5.76 4.52
CA ALA A 34 9.46 -5.65 5.93
C ALA A 34 9.47 -7.02 6.63
N SER A 35 8.49 -7.88 6.37
CA SER A 35 8.45 -9.25 6.91
C SER A 35 9.64 -10.09 6.44
N LYS A 36 10.04 -9.95 5.17
CA LYS A 36 11.17 -10.69 4.59
C LYS A 36 12.50 -10.28 5.22
N GLU A 37 12.71 -8.98 5.40
CA GLU A 37 13.99 -8.44 5.88
C GLU A 37 14.16 -8.57 7.40
N SER A 38 13.07 -8.42 8.14
CA SER A 38 13.15 -8.26 9.61
C SER A 38 13.31 -9.57 10.38
N LYS A 39 13.11 -10.75 9.77
CA LYS A 39 12.96 -12.06 10.49
C LYS A 39 12.00 -11.98 11.69
N VAL A 40 11.14 -10.96 11.73
CA VAL A 40 10.24 -10.69 12.84
C VAL A 40 9.07 -11.67 12.70
N PRO A 41 8.76 -12.47 13.73
CA PRO A 41 7.67 -13.41 13.66
C PRO A 41 6.34 -12.68 13.38
N ASP A 42 5.50 -13.28 12.54
CA ASP A 42 4.21 -12.75 12.06
C ASP A 42 3.31 -12.22 13.21
N SER A 43 3.51 -12.72 14.43
CA SER A 43 2.85 -12.29 15.67
C SER A 43 3.12 -10.82 16.04
N MET A 44 4.28 -10.27 15.70
CA MET A 44 4.65 -8.87 15.96
C MET A 44 4.07 -7.89 14.91
N LEU A 45 3.60 -8.41 13.77
CA LEU A 45 2.82 -7.69 12.77
C LEU A 45 1.30 -7.88 12.97
N GLY A 46 0.91 -8.74 13.92
CA GLY A 46 -0.45 -9.17 14.21
C GLY A 46 -1.43 -8.08 14.66
N ALA A 47 -0.96 -6.87 14.97
CA ALA A 47 -1.86 -5.76 15.33
C ALA A 47 -2.53 -5.08 14.11
N LEU A 48 -2.06 -5.32 12.89
CA LEU A 48 -2.54 -4.62 11.67
C LEU A 48 -3.19 -5.51 10.61
N LYS A 49 -2.97 -6.84 10.66
CA LYS A 49 -3.47 -7.82 9.66
C LYS A 49 -5.00 -7.88 9.55
N GLY A 50 -5.74 -7.33 10.52
CA GLY A 50 -7.21 -7.21 10.51
C GLY A 50 -7.77 -5.78 10.50
N LYS A 51 -6.93 -4.74 10.47
CA LYS A 51 -7.38 -3.33 10.52
C LYS A 51 -7.44 -2.64 9.15
N MET A 52 -6.91 -3.27 8.12
CA MET A 52 -7.05 -2.78 6.75
C MET A 52 -8.31 -3.42 6.15
N LYS A 53 -9.41 -2.66 6.12
CA LYS A 53 -10.56 -3.04 5.31
C LYS A 53 -10.12 -3.14 3.84
N PRO A 54 -10.49 -4.20 3.11
CA PRO A 54 -10.29 -4.22 1.66
C PRO A 54 -11.00 -3.00 1.05
N PHE A 55 -10.30 -2.30 0.16
CA PHE A 55 -10.88 -1.17 -0.58
C PHE A 55 -12.14 -1.63 -1.31
N SER A 56 -13.29 -1.05 -0.97
CA SER A 56 -14.55 -1.36 -1.63
C SER A 56 -14.67 -0.57 -2.93
N GLU A 57 -15.53 -1.02 -3.84
CA GLU A 57 -15.78 -0.29 -5.10
C GLU A 57 -16.31 1.14 -4.85
N LYS A 58 -16.98 1.37 -3.72
CA LYS A 58 -17.44 2.71 -3.32
C LYS A 58 -16.27 3.64 -2.97
N ASP A 59 -15.20 3.10 -2.42
CA ASP A 59 -14.00 3.88 -2.06
C ASP A 59 -13.21 4.30 -3.30
N ARG A 60 -13.34 3.56 -4.42
CA ARG A 60 -12.74 3.92 -5.71
C ARG A 60 -13.48 5.07 -6.41
N LYS A 61 -14.79 5.18 -6.20
CA LYS A 61 -15.65 6.14 -6.91
C LYS A 61 -15.48 7.58 -6.40
N GLY A 62 -15.07 7.77 -5.15
CA GLY A 62 -14.85 9.10 -4.56
C GLY A 62 -13.56 9.81 -4.97
N LEU A 63 -12.65 9.15 -5.69
CA LEU A 63 -11.39 9.77 -6.15
C LEU A 63 -11.53 10.54 -7.48
N TRP A 64 -12.62 10.32 -8.23
CA TRP A 64 -12.81 10.83 -9.59
C TRP A 64 -14.17 11.52 -9.77
N ASP A 65 -14.70 12.14 -8.72
CA ASP A 65 -15.89 12.99 -8.89
C ASP A 65 -15.43 14.37 -9.38
N ASP A 66 -15.59 14.55 -10.69
CA ASP A 66 -15.39 15.76 -11.49
C ASP A 66 -16.07 16.99 -10.85
N LYS A 67 -15.37 17.69 -9.95
CA LYS A 67 -15.65 19.11 -9.64
C LYS A 67 -14.48 19.97 -10.07
N GLY A 68 -14.33 20.16 -11.38
CA GLY A 68 -13.31 21.05 -11.92
C GLY A 68 -13.13 21.04 -13.43
N ARG A 69 -14.19 20.83 -14.22
CA ARG A 69 -14.17 21.29 -15.62
C ARG A 69 -14.70 22.72 -15.65
N ILE A 70 -13.76 23.66 -15.77
CA ILE A 70 -14.02 25.03 -16.23
C ILE A 70 -14.29 24.95 -17.73
#